data_AF-A0A1H0ZEQ7-F1
#
_entry.id   AF-A0A1H0ZEQ7-F1
#
_cell.length_a   1.000
_cell.length_b   1.000
_cell.length_c   1.000
_cell.angle_alpha   90.00
_cell.angle_beta   90.00
_cell.angle_gamma   90.00
#
_symmetry.space_group_name_H-M   'P 1'
#
loop_
_entity.id
_entity.type
_entity.pdbx_description
1 polymer ?
#
loop_
_entity_poly.entity_id
_entity_poly.type
_entity_poly.pdbx_seq_one_letter_code
_entity_poly.pdbx_strand_id
1 'polypeptide(L)'
;MTKPELRQAFNEPAGLTFADIPPGLAEGPTPLETLLNLLQGGSACALADSGIAACDPQTLDRISAAAQLESDDCLDRIHCLLELLHASLATDPPTLSHITLTGTLRHLTRLLTDHQRWHALADNAAYYRDHPQVASKVSNYQKPAQTQ
;
A
#
# COMPACT_ATOMS: atom_id res chain seq x y z
N MET A 1 -61.96 -5.80 7.20
CA MET A 1 -61.86 -4.99 5.96
C MET A 1 -61.38 -3.61 6.43
N THR A 2 -60.16 -3.13 6.14
CA THR A 2 -59.51 -2.92 4.84
C THR A 2 -57.97 -2.88 5.00
N LYS A 3 -57.24 -3.24 3.94
CA LYS A 3 -55.77 -3.26 3.78
C LYS A 3 -55.32 -1.96 3.04
N PRO A 4 -54.03 -1.77 2.70
CA PRO A 4 -52.95 -1.06 3.40
C PRO A 4 -52.58 0.30 2.74
N GLU A 5 -51.83 1.19 3.41
CA GLU A 5 -51.05 2.23 2.71
C GLU A 5 -49.60 2.29 3.22
N LEU A 6 -48.71 1.86 2.32
CA LEU A 6 -47.29 2.17 2.27
C LEU A 6 -47.12 3.62 1.82
N ARG A 7 -46.48 4.47 2.62
CA ARG A 7 -45.58 5.54 2.14
C ARG A 7 -44.80 6.15 3.30
N GLN A 8 -43.51 6.44 3.01
CA GLN A 8 -42.50 7.10 3.84
C GLN A 8 -41.65 6.19 4.75
N ALA A 9 -41.00 5.21 4.13
CA ALA A 9 -39.58 4.97 4.40
C ALA A 9 -38.74 6.06 3.69
N PHE A 10 -37.55 6.35 4.22
CA PHE A 10 -36.57 7.36 3.79
C PHE A 10 -36.78 8.79 4.33
N ASN A 11 -36.50 8.97 5.62
CA ASN A 11 -35.89 10.22 6.05
C ASN A 11 -35.06 9.94 7.31
N GLU A 12 -33.74 9.85 7.15
CA GLU A 12 -32.66 10.22 8.09
C GLU A 12 -31.34 9.71 7.48
N PRO A 13 -30.51 10.54 6.81
CA PRO A 13 -29.12 10.20 6.64
C PRO A 13 -28.48 10.34 8.02
N ALA A 14 -28.22 9.21 8.69
CA ALA A 14 -27.33 9.16 9.84
C ALA A 14 -25.99 9.79 9.41
N GLY A 15 -25.80 11.04 9.83
CA GLY A 15 -24.64 11.84 9.51
C GLY A 15 -23.42 11.22 10.17
N LEU A 16 -22.70 10.38 9.43
CA LEU A 16 -21.28 10.18 9.67
C LEU A 16 -20.60 11.48 9.26
N THR A 17 -20.45 12.38 10.22
CA THR A 17 -19.63 13.57 10.01
C THR A 17 -18.18 13.12 9.91
N PHE A 18 -17.42 13.69 8.97
CA PHE A 18 -15.98 13.40 8.78
C PHE A 18 -15.13 13.70 10.04
N ALA A 19 -15.73 14.31 11.06
CA ALA A 19 -15.15 14.56 12.38
C ALA A 19 -15.00 13.29 13.25
N ASP A 20 -15.67 12.19 12.91
CA ASP A 20 -15.59 10.93 13.68
C ASP A 20 -14.47 10.00 13.23
N ILE A 21 -13.60 10.43 12.31
CA ILE A 21 -12.41 9.65 11.95
C ILE A 21 -11.36 9.85 13.05
N PRO A 22 -11.05 8.82 13.87
CA PRO A 22 -10.10 8.96 14.96
C PRO A 22 -8.73 9.41 14.43
N PRO A 23 -8.09 10.42 15.03
CA PRO A 23 -6.75 10.83 14.68
C PRO A 23 -5.77 9.77 15.17
N GLY A 24 -5.53 8.72 14.37
CA GLY A 24 -4.65 7.63 14.79
C GLY A 24 -4.57 6.39 13.88
N LEU A 25 -5.06 6.42 12.63
CA LEU A 25 -5.14 5.22 11.78
C LEU A 25 -3.78 4.67 11.24
N ALA A 26 -2.62 5.04 11.80
CA ALA A 26 -1.35 4.74 11.13
C ALA A 26 -0.10 4.64 12.04
N GLU A 27 -0.18 3.98 13.20
CA GLU A 27 1.05 3.64 13.98
C GLU A 27 1.47 2.16 13.89
N GLY A 28 0.71 1.31 13.18
CA GLY A 28 1.10 -0.07 12.92
C GLY A 28 1.91 -0.22 11.63
N PRO A 29 2.78 -1.25 11.53
CA PRO A 29 3.49 -1.57 10.29
C PRO A 29 2.46 -1.79 9.17
N THR A 30 2.73 -1.25 8.00
CA THR A 30 1.84 -1.41 6.85
C THR A 30 1.77 -2.90 6.45
N PRO A 31 0.69 -3.35 5.78
CA PRO A 31 0.66 -4.71 5.22
C PRO A 31 1.88 -5.00 4.31
N LEU A 32 2.34 -3.98 3.56
CA LEU A 32 3.59 -4.04 2.80
C LEU A 32 4.81 -4.21 3.71
N GLU A 33 4.94 -3.43 4.79
CA GLU A 33 6.05 -3.56 5.73
C GLU A 33 6.05 -4.93 6.41
N THR A 34 4.88 -5.48 6.71
CA THR A 34 4.73 -6.82 7.25
C THR A 34 5.19 -7.87 6.23
N LEU A 35 4.76 -7.76 4.97
CA LEU A 35 5.19 -8.65 3.89
C LEU A 35 6.69 -8.56 3.65
N LEU A 36 7.26 -7.35 3.57
CA LEU A 36 8.68 -7.13 3.39
C LEU A 36 9.49 -7.70 4.56
N ASN A 37 9.03 -7.50 5.80
CA ASN A 37 9.67 -8.08 6.99
C ASN A 37 9.64 -9.61 6.97
N LEU A 38 8.55 -10.22 6.48
CA LEU A 38 8.44 -11.67 6.31
C LEU A 38 9.40 -12.18 5.21
N LEU A 39 9.47 -11.50 4.08
CA LEU A 39 10.39 -11.82 2.99
C LEU A 39 11.86 -11.62 3.40
N GLN A 40 12.14 -10.70 4.32
CA GLN A 40 13.46 -10.42 4.87
C GLN A 40 13.86 -11.33 6.05
N GLY A 41 12.98 -12.23 6.52
CA GLY A 41 13.26 -13.10 7.66
C GLY A 41 13.41 -12.36 9.01
N GLY A 42 12.83 -11.16 9.14
CA GLY A 42 12.79 -10.41 10.39
C GLY A 42 14.07 -9.65 10.78
N SER A 43 15.08 -9.57 9.91
CA SER A 43 16.27 -8.73 10.14
C SER A 43 16.19 -7.45 9.31
N ALA A 44 16.08 -6.30 9.98
CA ALA A 44 16.06 -4.96 9.37
C ALA A 44 17.32 -4.59 8.57
N CYS A 45 18.29 -5.50 8.46
CA CYS A 45 19.59 -5.29 7.81
C CYS A 45 19.95 -6.39 6.79
N ALA A 46 19.05 -7.33 6.50
CA ALA A 46 19.26 -8.32 5.45
C ALA A 46 18.67 -7.81 4.14
N LEU A 47 19.52 -7.59 3.14
CA LEU A 47 19.14 -7.23 1.76
C LEU A 47 17.89 -8.04 1.33
N ALA A 48 16.74 -7.38 1.24
CA ALA A 48 15.44 -7.97 0.85
C ALA A 48 15.54 -8.83 -0.43
N ASP A 49 16.49 -8.45 -1.27
CA ASP A 49 16.97 -9.10 -2.47
C ASP A 49 17.30 -10.59 -2.33
N SER A 50 17.83 -11.03 -1.18
CA SER A 50 18.26 -12.42 -0.98
C SER A 50 17.11 -13.40 -0.77
N GLY A 51 16.04 -12.99 -0.09
CA GLY A 51 14.81 -13.77 0.03
C GLY A 51 14.06 -13.86 -1.30
N ILE A 52 13.96 -12.73 -2.03
CA ILE A 52 13.32 -12.69 -3.34
C ILE A 52 14.14 -13.51 -4.36
N ALA A 53 15.45 -13.36 -4.39
CA ALA A 53 16.34 -14.09 -5.30
C ALA A 53 16.35 -15.61 -5.10
N ALA A 54 15.88 -16.10 -3.94
CA ALA A 54 15.75 -17.53 -3.68
C ALA A 54 14.43 -18.13 -4.22
N CYS A 55 13.47 -17.30 -4.62
CA CYS A 55 12.21 -17.76 -5.19
C CYS A 55 12.40 -18.40 -6.57
N ASP A 56 11.54 -19.36 -6.90
CA ASP A 56 11.48 -19.93 -8.24
C ASP A 56 10.91 -18.90 -9.26
N PRO A 57 11.17 -19.07 -10.56
CA PRO A 57 10.74 -18.12 -11.59
C PRO A 57 9.23 -17.86 -11.61
N GLN A 58 8.38 -18.86 -11.34
CA GLN A 58 6.93 -18.67 -11.34
C GLN A 58 6.48 -17.81 -10.16
N THR A 59 7.12 -18.01 -9.00
CA THR A 59 6.89 -17.16 -7.82
C THR A 59 7.38 -15.73 -8.08
N LEU A 60 8.53 -15.55 -8.72
CA LEU A 60 9.05 -14.23 -9.10
C LEU A 60 8.10 -13.49 -10.05
N ASP A 61 7.54 -14.17 -11.04
CA ASP A 61 6.53 -13.58 -11.94
C ASP A 61 5.29 -13.09 -11.16
N ARG A 62 4.80 -13.91 -10.22
CA ARG A 62 3.65 -13.53 -9.39
C ARG A 62 3.95 -12.35 -8.48
N ILE A 63 5.12 -12.33 -7.86
CA ILE A 63 5.58 -11.20 -7.02
C ILE A 63 5.67 -9.94 -7.87
N SER A 64 6.29 -10.01 -9.04
CA SER A 64 6.44 -8.87 -9.94
C SER A 64 5.08 -8.31 -10.36
N ALA A 65 4.17 -9.17 -10.83
CA ALA A 65 2.84 -8.76 -11.26
C ALA A 65 2.00 -8.18 -10.11
N ALA A 66 1.99 -8.82 -8.94
CA ALA A 66 1.22 -8.34 -7.80
C ALA A 66 1.79 -7.01 -7.23
N ALA A 67 3.11 -6.89 -7.14
CA ALA A 67 3.76 -5.67 -6.69
C ALA A 67 3.52 -4.52 -7.67
N GLN A 68 3.52 -4.77 -8.98
CA GLN A 68 3.19 -3.76 -9.97
C GLN A 68 1.74 -3.28 -9.81
N LEU A 69 0.78 -4.20 -9.66
CA LEU A 69 -0.62 -3.84 -9.43
C LEU A 69 -0.81 -2.97 -8.18
N GLU A 70 -0.17 -3.32 -7.06
CA GLU A 70 -0.23 -2.51 -5.84
C GLU A 70 0.46 -1.15 -6.00
N SER A 71 1.53 -1.08 -6.80
CA SER A 71 2.20 0.18 -7.15
C SER A 71 1.27 1.13 -7.93
N ASP A 72 0.55 0.59 -8.91
CA ASP A 72 -0.42 1.31 -9.73
C ASP A 72 -1.62 1.77 -8.88
N ASP A 73 -2.15 0.88 -8.02
CA ASP A 73 -3.21 1.17 -7.06
C ASP A 73 -2.85 2.34 -6.12
N CYS A 74 -1.58 2.42 -5.70
CA CYS A 74 -1.11 3.54 -4.88
C CYS A 74 -1.16 4.86 -5.66
N LEU A 75 -0.78 4.88 -6.93
CA LEU A 75 -0.87 6.07 -7.79
C LEU A 75 -2.32 6.49 -8.02
N ASP A 76 -3.21 5.56 -8.30
CA ASP A 76 -4.63 5.84 -8.51
C ASP A 76 -5.27 6.47 -7.27
N ARG A 77 -4.92 5.97 -6.08
CA ARG A 77 -5.36 6.56 -4.80
C ARG A 77 -4.76 7.96 -4.59
N ILE A 78 -3.50 8.19 -4.94
CA ILE A 78 -2.88 9.52 -4.88
C ILE A 78 -3.62 10.51 -5.79
N HIS A 79 -3.87 10.14 -7.04
CA HIS A 79 -4.59 11.00 -8.00
C HIS A 79 -5.99 11.35 -7.48
N CYS A 80 -6.75 10.35 -7.05
CA CYS A 80 -8.09 10.55 -6.48
C CYS A 80 -8.07 11.51 -5.28
N LEU A 81 -7.13 11.33 -4.35
CA LEU A 81 -7.01 12.21 -3.18
C LEU A 81 -6.62 13.64 -3.55
N LEU A 82 -5.75 13.82 -4.55
CA LEU A 82 -5.38 15.14 -5.04
C LEU A 82 -6.55 15.85 -5.72
N GLU A 83 -7.36 15.13 -6.51
CA GLU A 83 -8.58 15.67 -7.13
C GLU A 83 -9.60 16.10 -6.07
N LEU A 84 -9.83 15.25 -5.06
CA LEU A 84 -10.72 15.57 -3.94
C LEU A 84 -10.22 16.77 -3.13
N LEU A 85 -8.90 16.83 -2.86
CA LEU A 85 -8.29 17.95 -2.16
C LEU A 85 -8.46 19.24 -2.96
N HIS A 86 -8.21 19.20 -4.27
CA HIS A 86 -8.39 20.35 -5.15
C HIS A 86 -9.84 20.84 -5.15
N ALA A 87 -10.81 19.94 -5.33
CA ALA A 87 -12.23 20.27 -5.32
C ALA A 87 -12.68 20.89 -3.98
N SER A 88 -12.15 20.37 -2.87
CA SER A 88 -12.52 20.85 -1.52
C SER A 88 -11.89 22.19 -1.14
N LEU A 89 -10.74 22.52 -1.75
CA LEU A 89 -10.08 23.82 -1.58
C LEU A 89 -10.61 24.89 -2.54
N ALA A 90 -11.26 24.49 -3.64
CA ALA A 90 -11.83 25.41 -4.62
C ALA A 90 -13.16 26.05 -4.16
N THR A 91 -13.76 25.58 -3.07
CA THR A 91 -14.98 26.18 -2.47
C THR A 91 -14.64 27.35 -1.54
N ASP A 92 -15.48 28.38 -1.49
CA ASP A 92 -15.38 29.49 -0.53
C ASP A 92 -16.60 29.53 0.42
N PRO A 93 -16.44 29.36 1.74
CA PRO A 93 -15.17 29.07 2.42
C PRO A 93 -14.69 27.63 2.15
N PRO A 94 -13.37 27.36 2.28
CA PRO A 94 -12.83 26.02 2.15
C PRO A 94 -13.47 25.11 3.18
N THR A 95 -13.87 23.92 2.73
CA THR A 95 -14.61 22.96 3.55
C THR A 95 -13.71 22.13 4.48
N LEU A 96 -12.40 22.14 4.23
CA LEU A 96 -11.43 21.32 4.96
C LEU A 96 -10.86 22.04 6.19
N SER A 97 -10.89 21.34 7.31
CA SER A 97 -10.15 21.75 8.51
C SER A 97 -8.64 21.59 8.32
N HIS A 98 -7.84 22.34 9.08
CA HIS A 98 -6.38 22.20 9.10
C HIS A 98 -5.92 20.77 9.50
N ILE A 99 -6.65 20.12 10.41
CA ILE A 99 -6.38 18.74 10.83
C ILE A 99 -6.57 17.78 9.66
N THR A 100 -7.68 17.91 8.93
CA THR A 100 -7.97 17.11 7.74
C THR A 100 -6.91 17.30 6.68
N LEU A 101 -6.53 18.55 6.39
CA LEU A 101 -5.48 18.87 5.42
C LEU A 101 -4.14 18.20 5.79
N THR A 102 -3.72 18.32 7.04
CA THR A 102 -2.47 17.72 7.54
C THR A 102 -2.51 16.19 7.47
N GLY A 103 -3.66 15.59 7.81
CA GLY A 103 -3.89 14.14 7.70
C GLY A 103 -3.80 13.64 6.27
N THR A 104 -4.47 14.33 5.33
CA THR A 104 -4.44 14.00 3.90
C THR A 104 -3.02 14.11 3.33
N LEU A 105 -2.27 15.17 3.65
CA LEU A 105 -0.89 15.33 3.19
C LEU A 105 0.01 14.21 3.72
N ARG A 106 -0.13 13.82 4.98
CA ARG A 106 0.61 12.67 5.54
C ARG A 106 0.28 11.38 4.81
N HIS A 107 -1.00 11.15 4.51
CA HIS A 107 -1.44 9.97 3.79
C HIS A 107 -0.91 9.92 2.35
N LEU A 108 -0.91 11.06 1.64
CA LEU A 108 -0.32 11.19 0.30
C LEU A 108 1.17 10.84 0.30
N THR A 109 1.95 11.36 1.26
CA THR A 109 3.38 11.03 1.39
C THR A 109 3.61 9.54 1.63
N ARG A 110 2.73 8.91 2.43
CA ARG A 110 2.80 7.46 2.68
C ARG A 110 2.49 6.66 1.41
N LEU A 111 1.42 7.00 0.69
CA LEU A 111 1.09 6.33 -0.57
C LEU A 111 2.21 6.46 -1.61
N LEU A 112 2.88 7.61 -1.68
CA LEU A 112 4.02 7.81 -2.58
C LEU A 112 5.20 6.92 -2.19
N THR A 113 5.47 6.79 -0.89
CA THR A 113 6.52 5.92 -0.36
C THR A 113 6.19 4.45 -0.64
N ASP A 114 4.94 4.04 -0.42
CA ASP A 114 4.46 2.68 -0.67
C ASP A 114 4.51 2.36 -2.18
N HIS A 115 4.11 3.29 -3.06
CA HIS A 115 4.26 3.16 -4.51
C HIS A 115 5.70 2.86 -4.93
N GLN A 116 6.67 3.65 -4.43
CA GLN A 116 8.09 3.45 -4.73
C GLN A 116 8.62 2.09 -4.27
N ARG A 117 8.20 1.65 -3.08
CA ARG A 117 8.59 0.36 -2.52
C ARG A 117 8.00 -0.80 -3.32
N TRP A 118 6.73 -0.71 -3.71
CA TRP A 118 6.08 -1.71 -4.55
C TRP A 118 6.71 -1.77 -5.95
N HIS A 119 7.00 -0.62 -6.55
CA HIS A 119 7.68 -0.57 -7.85
C HIS A 119 9.07 -1.22 -7.80
N ALA A 120 9.88 -0.87 -6.78
CA ALA A 120 11.19 -1.46 -6.60
C ALA A 120 11.12 -2.98 -6.38
N LEU A 121 10.12 -3.47 -5.65
CA LEU A 121 9.88 -4.91 -5.49
C LEU A 121 9.53 -5.58 -6.83
N ALA A 122 8.68 -4.95 -7.63
CA ALA A 122 8.30 -5.45 -8.95
C ALA A 122 9.51 -5.56 -9.89
N ASP A 123 10.34 -4.51 -9.92
CA ASP A 123 11.59 -4.45 -10.69
C ASP A 123 12.58 -5.51 -10.23
N ASN A 124 12.82 -5.64 -8.92
CA ASN A 124 13.77 -6.62 -8.40
C ASN A 124 13.33 -8.06 -8.72
N ALA A 125 12.04 -8.36 -8.59
CA ALA A 125 11.51 -9.68 -8.91
C ALA A 125 11.63 -10.00 -10.42
N ALA A 126 11.30 -9.06 -11.30
CA ALA A 126 11.49 -9.21 -12.75
C ALA A 126 12.98 -9.38 -13.10
N TYR A 127 13.84 -8.58 -12.48
CA TYR A 127 15.28 -8.64 -12.69
C TYR A 127 15.86 -10.00 -12.33
N TYR A 128 15.49 -10.59 -11.18
CA TYR A 128 15.99 -11.91 -10.78
C TYR A 128 15.47 -13.05 -11.65
N ARG A 129 14.22 -12.93 -12.15
CA ARG A 129 13.68 -13.88 -13.12
C ARG A 129 14.50 -13.86 -14.41
N ASP A 130 14.82 -12.67 -14.91
CA ASP A 130 15.56 -12.49 -16.17
C ASP A 130 17.06 -12.80 -16.02
N HIS A 131 17.59 -12.77 -14.79
CA HIS A 131 19.00 -12.98 -14.48
C HIS A 131 19.20 -14.06 -13.41
N PRO A 132 18.88 -15.34 -13.68
CA PRO A 132 18.96 -16.42 -12.70
C PRO A 132 20.38 -16.64 -12.13
N GLN A 133 21.41 -16.29 -12.90
CA GLN A 133 22.81 -16.29 -12.44
C GLN A 133 23.09 -15.24 -11.36
N VAL A 134 22.40 -14.09 -11.42
CA VAL A 134 22.51 -13.05 -10.39
C VAL A 134 21.67 -13.46 -9.18
N ALA A 135 20.46 -13.96 -9.39
CA ALA A 135 19.61 -14.49 -8.33
C ALA A 135 20.33 -15.57 -7.50
N SER A 136 21.02 -16.51 -8.17
CA SER A 136 21.81 -17.56 -7.51
C SER A 136 22.98 -16.99 -6.68
N LYS A 137 23.63 -15.92 -7.13
CA LYS A 137 24.71 -15.29 -6.35
C LYS A 137 24.12 -14.63 -5.10
N VAL A 138 23.08 -13.82 -5.28
CA VAL A 138 22.43 -13.03 -4.23
C VAL A 138 21.81 -13.91 -3.14
N SER A 139 21.13 -15.01 -3.51
CA SER A 139 20.55 -15.96 -2.54
C SER A 139 21.60 -16.72 -1.72
N ASN A 140 22.79 -16.94 -2.28
CA ASN A 140 23.87 -17.64 -1.58
C ASN A 140 24.66 -16.76 -0.59
N TYR A 141 24.60 -15.42 -0.70
CA TYR A 141 25.25 -14.51 0.27
C TYR A 141 24.65 -14.60 1.69
N GLN A 142 23.45 -15.15 1.84
CA GLN A 142 22.76 -15.28 3.13
C GLN A 142 22.97 -16.64 3.83
N LYS A 143 23.50 -17.66 3.16
CA LYS A 143 23.83 -18.93 3.82
C LYS A 143 25.14 -18.76 4.59
N PRO A 144 25.16 -18.79 5.94
CA PRO A 144 26.42 -18.85 6.66
C PRO A 144 27.15 -20.12 6.23
N ALA A 145 28.45 -19.99 5.96
CA ALA A 145 29.33 -21.13 5.75
C ALA A 145 29.17 -22.09 6.93
N GLN A 146 28.55 -23.25 6.70
CA GLN A 146 28.63 -24.34 7.66
C GLN A 146 30.06 -24.88 7.58
N THR A 147 30.91 -24.41 8.49
CA THR A 147 32.22 -24.99 8.76
C THR A 147 32.01 -26.42 9.27
N GLN A 148 32.51 -27.39 8.50
CA GLN A 148 32.79 -28.75 8.96
C GLN A 148 33.99 -28.77 9.90
#